data_AF-Q8VSY0-F1
#
_entry.id   AF-Q8VSY0-F1
#
_cell.length_a   1.000
_cell.length_b   1.000
_cell.length_c   1.000
_cell.angle_alpha   90.00
_cell.angle_beta   90.00
_cell.angle_gamma   90.00
#
_symmetry.space_group_name_H-M   'P 1'
#
loop_
_entity.id
_entity.type
_entity.pdbx_description
1 polymer ?
#
loop_
_entity_poly.entity_id
_entity_poly.type
_entity_poly.pdbx_seq_one_letter_code
_entity_poly.pdbx_strand_id
1 'polypeptide(L)'
;LLCHVQNIVAFVMLPWLIVQYDISFQFLLILSLLSALIVIKYAPAATKKRPIAPKKVKGLKIKSIIVFVLLMTIACIVPPPYNRFVVYGVLLQSFTLLPIFSIKEEV
;
A
#
# COMPACT_ATOMS: atom_id res chain seq x y z
N LEU A 1 1.62 2.79 19.67
CA LEU A 1 0.33 3.51 19.64
C LEU A 1 0.11 4.27 18.33
N LEU A 2 1.10 5.06 17.86
CA LEU A 2 1.03 5.87 16.64
C LEU A 2 0.56 5.11 15.37
N CYS A 3 1.05 3.89 15.14
CA CYS A 3 0.62 3.07 13.99
C CYS A 3 -0.87 2.66 14.05
N HIS A 4 -1.40 2.39 15.24
CA HIS A 4 -2.83 2.10 15.40
C HIS A 4 -3.69 3.33 15.11
N VAL A 5 -3.28 4.50 15.59
CA VAL A 5 -3.96 5.78 15.30
C VAL A 5 -3.91 6.08 13.81
N GLN A 6 -2.76 5.90 13.16
CA GLN A 6 -2.60 6.10 11.72
C GLN A 6 -3.52 5.18 10.92
N ASN A 7 -3.63 3.90 11.29
CA ASN A 7 -4.51 2.97 10.59
C ASN A 7 -6.00 3.35 10.75
N ILE A 8 -6.41 3.76 11.96
CA ILE A 8 -7.79 4.21 12.22
C ILE A 8 -8.09 5.49 11.43
N VAL A 9 -7.17 6.46 11.43
CA VAL A 9 -7.34 7.70 10.67
C VAL A 9 -7.41 7.40 9.18
N ALA A 10 -6.51 6.57 8.64
CA ALA A 10 -6.52 6.19 7.23
C ALA A 10 -7.83 5.48 6.83
N PHE A 11 -8.37 4.63 7.70
CA PHE A 11 -9.63 3.93 7.46
C PHE A 11 -10.85 4.87 7.36
N VAL A 12 -10.85 5.97 8.13
CA VAL A 12 -11.96 6.96 8.11
C VAL A 12 -11.75 8.02 7.02
N MET A 13 -10.52 8.48 6.81
CA MET A 13 -10.19 9.48 5.78
C MET A 13 -10.39 8.95 4.36
N LEU A 14 -10.08 7.68 4.11
CA LEU A 14 -10.08 7.13 2.75
C LEU A 14 -11.48 7.14 2.10
N PRO A 15 -12.55 6.61 2.72
CA PRO A 15 -13.88 6.65 2.14
C PRO A 15 -14.40 8.09 2.01
N TRP A 16 -14.08 8.95 2.98
CA TRP A 16 -14.48 10.35 2.96
C TRP A 16 -13.88 11.11 1.78
N LEU A 17 -12.57 10.92 1.51
CA LEU A 17 -11.88 11.54 0.39
C LEU A 17 -12.41 11.03 -0.97
N ILE A 18 -12.75 9.74 -1.06
CA ILE A 18 -13.28 9.13 -2.29
C ILE A 18 -14.70 9.62 -2.61
N VAL A 19 -15.54 9.85 -1.59
CA VAL A 19 -16.90 10.37 -1.79
C VAL A 19 -16.88 11.84 -2.20
N GLN A 20 -15.93 12.62 -1.69
CA GLN A 20 -15.83 14.06 -1.98
C GLN A 20 -15.11 14.36 -3.30
N TYR A 21 -14.14 13.55 -3.69
CA TYR A 21 -13.37 13.76 -4.92
C TYR A 21 -13.67 12.69 -5.97
N ASP A 22 -14.39 13.08 -7.03
CA ASP A 22 -14.54 12.25 -8.24
C ASP A 22 -13.23 12.28 -9.06
N ILE A 23 -12.18 11.62 -8.55
CA ILE A 23 -10.90 11.54 -9.26
C ILE A 23 -11.04 10.55 -10.43
N SER A 24 -10.65 11.00 -11.62
CA SER A 24 -10.60 10.17 -12.82
C SER A 24 -9.76 8.92 -12.60
N PHE A 25 -10.29 7.77 -13.00
CA PHE A 25 -9.62 6.48 -12.86
C PHE A 25 -8.24 6.45 -13.57
N GLN A 26 -8.10 7.16 -14.69
CA GLN A 26 -6.83 7.30 -15.41
C GLN A 26 -5.74 7.95 -14.54
N PHE A 27 -6.09 8.96 -13.74
CA PHE A 27 -5.14 9.61 -12.84
C PHE A 27 -4.72 8.66 -11.70
N LEU A 28 -5.68 7.88 -11.19
CA LEU A 28 -5.41 6.84 -10.19
C LEU A 28 -4.47 5.75 -10.71
N LEU A 29 -4.58 5.37 -11.99
CA LEU A 29 -3.65 4.43 -12.61
C LEU A 29 -2.22 4.98 -12.66
N ILE A 30 -2.04 6.26 -12.95
CA ILE A 30 -0.69 6.89 -12.94
C ILE A 30 -0.12 6.86 -11.52
N LEU A 31 -0.92 7.18 -10.50
CA LEU A 31 -0.52 7.06 -9.09
C LEU A 31 -0.17 5.61 -8.69
N SER A 32 -0.89 4.62 -9.22
CA SER A 32 -0.58 3.22 -8.97
C SER A 32 0.82 2.82 -9.48
N LEU A 33 1.31 3.48 -10.54
CA LEU A 33 2.66 3.27 -11.06
C LEU A 33 3.71 3.77 -10.06
N LEU A 34 3.47 4.92 -9.42
CA LEU A 34 4.29 5.41 -8.31
C LEU A 34 4.30 4.44 -7.13
N SER A 35 3.13 3.87 -6.80
CA SER A 35 3.00 2.85 -5.77
C SER A 35 3.85 1.61 -6.07
N ALA A 36 3.86 1.16 -7.32
CA ALA A 36 4.67 0.03 -7.75
C ALA A 36 6.17 0.28 -7.53
N LEU A 37 6.68 1.49 -7.84
CA LEU A 37 8.06 1.87 -7.59
C LEU A 37 8.41 1.83 -6.10
N ILE A 38 7.51 2.30 -5.25
CA ILE A 38 7.68 2.28 -3.79
C ILE A 38 7.74 0.84 -3.28
N VAL A 39 6.82 -0.03 -3.71
CA VAL A 39 6.81 -1.45 -3.32
C VAL A 39 8.10 -2.15 -3.77
N ILE A 40 8.56 -1.93 -4.99
CA ILE A 40 9.79 -2.56 -5.50
C ILE A 40 11.03 -2.12 -4.73
N LYS A 41 11.10 -0.84 -4.33
CA LYS A 41 12.26 -0.26 -3.66
C LYS A 41 12.27 -0.55 -2.15
N TYR A 42 11.13 -0.44 -1.49
CA TYR A 42 11.04 -0.47 -0.02
C TYR A 42 10.52 -1.80 0.54
N ALA A 43 9.93 -2.69 -0.28
CA ALA A 43 9.57 -4.02 0.18
C ALA A 43 10.75 -5.03 0.06
N PRO A 44 10.90 -5.95 1.03
CA PRO A 44 10.11 -6.11 2.26
C PRO A 44 10.67 -5.28 3.43
N ALA A 45 9.81 -4.55 4.14
CA ALA A 45 10.17 -3.88 5.38
C ALA A 45 10.28 -4.91 6.52
N ALA A 46 11.50 -5.25 6.92
CA ALA A 46 11.73 -6.10 8.09
C ALA A 46 11.40 -5.32 9.36
N THR A 47 10.49 -5.85 10.19
CA THR A 47 10.17 -5.25 11.50
C THR A 47 11.02 -5.87 12.59
N LYS A 48 11.36 -5.09 13.62
CA LYS A 48 12.21 -5.56 14.75
C LYS A 48 11.49 -6.65 15.57
N LYS A 49 10.16 -6.58 15.69
CA LYS A 49 9.30 -7.58 16.36
C LYS A 49 9.15 -8.91 15.59
N ARG A 50 9.35 -8.91 14.26
CA ARG A 50 9.36 -10.12 13.42
C ARG A 50 10.57 -10.07 12.47
N PRO A 51 11.77 -10.38 12.98
CA PRO A 51 12.98 -10.36 12.16
C PRO A 51 12.83 -11.36 11.01
N ILE A 52 13.04 -10.88 9.79
CA ILE A 52 12.95 -11.70 8.59
C ILE A 52 14.30 -12.38 8.39
N ALA A 53 14.32 -13.71 8.39
CA ALA A 53 15.54 -14.46 8.08
C ALA A 53 16.06 -14.05 6.68
N PRO A 54 17.37 -13.80 6.49
CA PRO A 54 17.93 -13.28 5.23
C PRO A 54 17.63 -14.18 4.03
N LYS A 55 17.49 -15.49 4.27
CA LYS A 55 17.11 -16.50 3.26
C LYS A 55 15.66 -16.34 2.73
N LYS A 56 14.76 -15.71 3.49
CA LYS A 56 13.33 -15.55 3.15
C LYS A 56 13.00 -14.19 2.53
N VAL A 57 13.92 -13.22 2.60
CA VAL A 57 13.74 -11.84 2.08
C VAL A 57 13.38 -11.85 0.59
N LYS A 58 14.11 -12.62 -0.23
CA LYS A 58 13.85 -12.71 -1.68
C LYS A 58 12.46 -13.27 -1.99
N GLY A 59 12.04 -14.31 -1.25
CA GLY A 59 10.72 -14.92 -1.43
C GLY A 59 9.57 -13.98 -1.02
N LEU A 60 9.76 -13.19 0.04
CA LEU A 60 8.77 -12.21 0.49
C LEU A 60 8.65 -11.03 -0.48
N LYS A 61 9.77 -10.61 -1.09
CA LYS A 61 9.75 -9.58 -2.14
C LYS A 61 8.92 -10.02 -3.34
N ILE A 62 9.15 -11.25 -3.82
CA ILE A 62 8.38 -11.82 -4.94
C ILE A 62 6.90 -11.91 -4.58
N LYS A 63 6.56 -12.41 -3.38
CA LYS A 63 5.17 -12.46 -2.92
C LYS A 63 4.52 -11.08 -2.88
N SER A 64 5.23 -10.05 -2.42
CA SER A 64 4.71 -8.69 -2.38
C SER A 64 4.38 -8.16 -3.78
N ILE A 65 5.23 -8.45 -4.77
CA ILE A 65 4.98 -8.06 -6.17
C ILE A 65 3.79 -8.83 -6.73
N ILE A 66 3.70 -10.15 -6.48
CA ILE A 66 2.57 -10.97 -6.93
C ILE A 66 1.24 -10.43 -6.37
N VAL A 67 1.20 -10.12 -5.08
CA VAL A 67 -0.01 -9.58 -4.43
C VAL A 67 -0.37 -8.20 -5.00
N PHE A 68 0.62 -7.33 -5.25
CA PHE A 68 0.39 -6.04 -5.87
C PHE A 68 -0.24 -6.17 -7.27
N VAL A 69 0.34 -7.05 -8.11
CA VAL A 69 -0.18 -7.29 -9.47
C VAL A 69 -1.60 -7.85 -9.40
N LEU A 70 -1.86 -8.81 -8.50
CA LEU A 70 -3.18 -9.38 -8.30
C LEU A 70 -4.22 -8.31 -7.91
N LEU A 71 -3.87 -7.41 -6.99
CA LEU A 71 -4.74 -6.30 -6.58
C LEU A 71 -5.03 -5.33 -7.73
N MET A 72 -4.04 -5.04 -8.57
CA MET A 72 -4.23 -4.22 -9.77
C MET A 72 -5.13 -4.90 -10.81
N THR A 73 -5.04 -6.22 -10.97
CA THR A 73 -5.95 -6.97 -11.83
C THR A 73 -7.38 -6.91 -11.30
N ILE A 74 -7.58 -7.06 -9.99
CA ILE A 74 -8.89 -6.93 -9.35
C ILE A 74 -9.45 -5.52 -9.55
N ALA A 75 -8.63 -4.47 -9.42
CA ALA A 75 -9.06 -3.09 -9.65
C ALA A 75 -9.58 -2.83 -11.08
N CYS A 76 -9.12 -3.59 -12.07
CA CYS A 76 -9.58 -3.47 -13.47
C CYS A 76 -10.92 -4.19 -13.73
N ILE A 77 -11.18 -5.29 -13.02
CA ILE A 77 -12.39 -6.10 -13.19
C ILE A 77 -13.58 -5.50 -12.43
N VAL A 78 -13.31 -4.86 -11.29
CA VAL A 78 -14.34 -4.32 -10.40
C VAL A 78 -15.01 -3.08 -11.02
N PRO A 79 -16.35 -2.96 -10.98
CA PRO A 79 -17.05 -1.81 -11.53
C PRO A 79 -16.83 -0.53 -10.68
N PRO A 80 -16.93 0.66 -11.30
CA PRO A 80 -16.92 1.92 -10.56
C PRO A 80 -18.12 2.02 -9.61
N PRO A 81 -17.98 2.67 -8.43
CA PRO A 81 -16.81 3.38 -7.93
C PRO A 81 -15.82 2.49 -7.14
N TYR A 82 -16.12 1.20 -6.99
CA TYR A 82 -15.36 0.26 -6.14
C TYR A 82 -13.91 0.05 -6.62
N ASN A 83 -13.66 0.14 -7.92
CA ASN A 83 -12.31 0.14 -8.49
C ASN A 83 -11.39 1.21 -7.88
N ARG A 84 -11.93 2.40 -7.58
CA ARG A 84 -11.18 3.50 -6.98
C ARG A 84 -10.71 3.13 -5.58
N PHE A 85 -11.57 2.49 -4.77
CA PHE A 85 -11.21 2.04 -3.43
C PHE A 85 -10.03 1.07 -3.43
N VAL A 86 -9.98 0.15 -4.41
CA VAL A 86 -8.86 -0.80 -4.54
C VAL A 86 -7.55 -0.05 -4.81
N VAL A 87 -7.53 0.88 -5.77
CA VAL A 87 -6.33 1.64 -6.11
C VAL A 87 -5.88 2.54 -4.95
N TYR A 88 -6.81 3.17 -4.24
CA TYR A 88 -6.51 3.95 -3.05
C TYR A 88 -5.95 3.12 -1.90
N GLY A 89 -6.47 1.91 -1.68
CA GLY A 89 -5.93 0.98 -0.70
C GLY A 89 -4.48 0.59 -1.01
N VAL A 90 -4.18 0.32 -2.28
CA VAL A 90 -2.82 0.02 -2.75
C VAL A 90 -1.88 1.22 -2.57
N LEU A 91 -2.36 2.43 -2.84
CA LEU A 91 -1.63 3.68 -2.60
C LEU A 91 -1.29 3.86 -1.13
N LEU A 92 -2.28 3.76 -0.24
CA LEU A 92 -2.06 3.87 1.20
C LEU A 92 -1.08 2.80 1.70
N GLN A 93 -1.27 1.55 1.29
CA GLN A 93 -0.36 0.47 1.66
C GLN A 93 1.07 0.79 1.22
N SER A 94 1.26 1.26 -0.01
CA SER A 94 2.58 1.65 -0.52
C SER A 94 3.16 2.81 0.29
N PHE A 95 2.34 3.80 0.68
CA PHE A 95 2.80 4.89 1.54
C PHE A 95 3.27 4.42 2.92
N THR A 96 2.62 3.42 3.51
CA THR A 96 3.07 2.86 4.80
C THR A 96 4.39 2.11 4.72
N LEU A 97 4.84 1.71 3.53
CA LEU A 97 6.15 1.10 3.32
C LEU A 97 7.29 2.13 3.30
N LEU A 98 7.00 3.44 3.25
CA LEU A 98 8.05 4.45 3.26
C LEU A 98 8.86 4.37 4.56
N PRO A 99 10.18 4.65 4.48
CA PRO A 99 11.08 4.57 5.62
C PRO A 99 10.70 5.55 6.74
N ILE A 100 9.92 6.60 6.43
CA ILE A 100 9.40 7.56 7.41
C ILE A 100 8.56 6.87 8.49
N PHE A 101 7.77 5.86 8.13
CA PHE A 101 6.96 5.08 9.07
C PHE A 101 7.71 3.89 9.68
N SER A 102 8.85 3.53 9.09
CA SER A 102 9.71 2.44 9.53
C SER A 102 10.97 2.93 10.26
N ILE A 103 11.10 4.24 10.52
CA ILE A 103 12.20 4.79 11.31
C ILE A 103 12.16 4.12 12.68
N LYS A 104 13.13 3.22 12.82
CA LYS A 104 13.55 2.39 13.94
C LYS A 104 12.63 2.47 15.16
N GLU A 105 12.05 1.32 15.49
CA GLU A 105 11.70 1.00 16.88
C GLU A 105 13.01 0.99 17.71
N GLU A 106 13.48 2.18 18.10
CA GLU A 106 14.45 2.43 19.15
C GLU A 106 13.65 2.65 20.43
N VAL A 107 13.42 1.58 21.21
CA VAL A 107 13.95 1.38 22.58
C VAL A 107 13.99 -0.12 22.83
#